data_AF-A0A5K0XW47-F1
#
_entry.id   AF-A0A5K0XW47-F1
#
_cell.length_a   1.000
_cell.length_b   1.000
_cell.length_c   1.000
_cell.angle_alpha   90.00
_cell.angle_beta   90.00
_cell.angle_gamma   90.00
#
_symmetry.space_group_name_H-M   'P 1'
#
loop_
_entity.id
_entity.type
_entity.pdbx_description
1 polymer ?
#
loop_
_entity_poly.entity_id
_entity_poly.type
_entity_poly.pdbx_seq_one_letter_code
_entity_poly.pdbx_strand_id
1 'polypeptide(L)' 'FTEAVTEGRDGSIYFTDASAKYGYWEWHLDLLEARPHGRLLKFDPQTGRTSVVLDNLYFANGVALSRDQDFVVVCETW' A
#
# COMPACT_ATOMS: atom_id res chain seq x y z
N PHE A 1 -5.87 -6.01 -2.18
CA PHE A 1 -6.06 -5.38 -3.51
C PHE A 1 -5.56 -3.94 -3.48
N THR A 2 -5.14 -3.39 -4.62
CA THR A 2 -4.56 -2.04 -4.70
C THR A 2 -5.61 -0.94 -4.53
N GLU A 3 -5.36 0.04 -3.65
CA GLU A 3 -6.28 1.16 -3.39
C GLU A 3 -5.75 2.50 -3.88
N ALA A 4 -4.54 2.88 -3.48
CA ALA A 4 -3.94 4.17 -3.80
C ALA A 4 -2.53 4.01 -4.36
N VAL A 5 -2.11 4.99 -5.15
CA VAL A 5 -0.80 5.03 -5.81
C VAL A 5 -0.25 6.46 -5.86
N THR A 6 1.08 6.58 -5.74
CA THR A 6 1.80 7.84 -5.94
C THR A 6 3.16 7.57 -6.60
N GLU A 7 3.62 8.48 -7.43
CA GLU A 7 4.90 8.40 -8.13
C GLU A 7 5.97 9.21 -7.37
N GLY A 8 7.15 8.61 -7.20
CA GLY A 8 8.35 9.29 -6.72
C GLY A 8 9.13 9.93 -7.86
N ARG A 9 9.91 10.96 -7.56
CA ARG A 9 10.74 11.73 -8.50
C ARG A 9 11.76 10.87 -9.27
N ASP A 10 12.15 9.72 -8.75
CA ASP A 10 13.03 8.75 -9.41
C ASP A 10 12.28 7.81 -10.37
N GLY A 11 10.96 8.00 -10.54
CA GLY A 11 10.06 7.15 -11.31
C GLY A 11 9.56 5.93 -10.54
N SER A 12 9.96 5.75 -9.28
CA SER A 12 9.43 4.65 -8.45
C SER A 12 7.95 4.84 -8.16
N ILE A 13 7.19 3.75 -8.13
CA ILE A 13 5.75 3.78 -7.87
C ILE A 13 5.48 3.21 -6.48
N TYR A 14 4.90 4.01 -5.58
CA TYR A 14 4.46 3.57 -4.27
C TYR A 14 2.96 3.33 -4.31
N PHE A 15 2.49 2.21 -3.77
CA PHE A 15 1.06 1.90 -3.78
C PHE A 15 0.66 1.08 -2.56
N THR A 16 -0.56 1.30 -2.09
CA THR A 16 -1.14 0.51 -1.01
C THR A 16 -1.86 -0.71 -1.56
N ASP A 17 -1.73 -1.80 -0.82
CA ASP A 17 -2.48 -3.03 -1.00
C ASP A 17 -3.31 -3.25 0.27
N ALA A 18 -4.63 -3.07 0.20
CA ALA A 18 -5.52 -3.08 1.36
C ALA A 18 -5.49 -4.41 2.12
N SER A 19 -5.39 -5.52 1.39
CA SER A 19 -5.31 -6.86 1.96
C SER A 19 -4.56 -7.78 1.02
N ALA A 20 -3.53 -8.44 1.53
CA ALA A 20 -2.82 -9.51 0.86
C ALA A 20 -3.60 -10.83 0.85
N LYS A 21 -4.66 -10.93 1.66
CA LYS A 21 -5.44 -12.16 1.87
C LYS A 21 -6.77 -12.15 1.12
N TYR A 22 -7.48 -11.02 1.15
CA TYR A 22 -8.82 -10.90 0.58
C TYR A 22 -8.84 -10.04 -0.68
N GLY A 23 -9.65 -10.42 -1.66
CA GLY A 23 -9.86 -9.64 -2.88
C GLY A 23 -10.81 -8.45 -2.67
N TYR A 24 -10.93 -7.59 -3.68
CA TYR A 24 -11.78 -6.39 -3.63
C TYR A 24 -13.23 -6.72 -3.27
N TRP A 25 -13.80 -7.79 -3.82
CA TRP A 25 -15.19 -8.20 -3.55
C TRP A 25 -15.40 -8.81 -2.15
N GLU A 26 -14.31 -9.15 -1.46
CA GLU A 26 -14.28 -9.82 -0.16
C GLU A 26 -13.79 -8.89 0.95
N TRP A 27 -13.71 -7.58 0.70
CA TRP A 27 -13.21 -6.59 1.67
C TRP A 27 -13.86 -6.68 3.05
N HIS A 28 -15.15 -7.05 3.10
CA HIS A 28 -15.91 -7.21 4.33
C HIS A 28 -15.37 -8.34 5.21
N LEU A 29 -14.75 -9.38 4.63
CA LEU A 29 -14.09 -10.45 5.39
C LEU A 29 -12.81 -9.97 6.06
N ASP A 30 -12.07 -9.05 5.43
CA ASP A 30 -10.89 -8.42 6.03
C ASP A 30 -11.27 -7.59 7.26
N LEU A 31 -12.35 -6.80 7.13
CA LEU A 31 -12.94 -6.05 8.24
C LEU A 31 -13.37 -6.97 9.39
N LEU A 32 -14.09 -8.05 9.09
CA LEU A 32 -14.58 -9.00 10.09
C LEU A 32 -13.45 -9.76 10.79
N GLU A 33 -12.37 -10.08 10.06
CA GLU A 33 -11.21 -10.74 10.64
C GLU A 33 -10.41 -9.79 11.54
N ALA A 34 -10.44 -8.48 11.26
CA ALA A 34 -9.79 -7.43 12.03
C ALA A 34 -8.30 -7.74 12.28
N ARG A 35 -7.60 -8.13 11.21
CA ARG A 35 -6.16 -8.44 11.20
C ARG A 35 -5.43 -7.57 10.17
N PRO A 36 -4.17 -7.23 10.44
CA PRO A 36 -3.43 -6.30 9.60
C PRO A 36 -2.83 -6.99 8.37
N HIS A 37 -3.64 -7.22 7.33
CA HIS A 37 -3.18 -7.85 6.08
C HIS A 37 -2.71 -6.85 5.01
N GLY A 38 -2.84 -5.56 5.28
CA GLY A 38 -2.49 -4.48 4.38
C GLY A 38 -0.98 -4.24 4.30
N ARG A 39 -0.54 -3.68 3.16
CA ARG A 39 0.87 -3.41 2.87
C ARG A 39 1.04 -2.14 2.06
N LEU A 40 2.18 -1.48 2.24
CA LEU A 40 2.74 -0.49 1.34
C LEU A 40 3.83 -1.15 0.49
N LEU A 41 3.69 -1.02 -0.83
CA LEU A 41 4.58 -1.62 -1.81
C LEU A 41 5.28 -0.53 -2.63
N LYS A 42 6.50 -0.84 -3.10
CA LYS A 42 7.27 0.00 -4.03
C LYS A 42 7.62 -0.82 -5.27
N PHE A 43 7.27 -0.32 -6.45
CA PHE A 43 7.69 -0.85 -7.73
C PHE A 43 8.77 0.05 -8.35
N ASP A 44 9.85 -0.57 -8.81
CA ASP A 44 10.92 0.08 -9.56
C ASP A 44 10.76 -0.27 -11.06
N PRO A 45 10.41 0.69 -11.93
CA PRO A 45 10.24 0.44 -13.36
C PRO A 45 11.53 0.08 -14.10
N GLN A 46 12.70 0.46 -13.59
CA GLN A 46 13.98 0.17 -14.26
C GLN A 46 14.33 -1.31 -14.11
N THR A 47 14.05 -1.88 -12.94
CA THR A 47 14.34 -3.30 -12.65
C THR A 47 13.13 -4.21 -12.80
N GLY A 48 11.92 -3.65 -12.89
CA GLY A 48 10.66 -4.39 -12.93
C GLY A 48 10.34 -5.10 -11.61
N ARG A 49 10.94 -4.67 -10.49
CA ARG A 49 10.81 -5.34 -9.19
C ARG A 49 9.86 -4.60 -8.27
N THR A 50 9.01 -5.37 -7.59
CA THR A 50 8.18 -4.89 -6.47
C THR A 50 8.79 -5.36 -5.16
N SER A 51 8.87 -4.45 -4.19
CA SER A 51 9.31 -4.73 -2.82
C SER A 51 8.28 -4.24 -1.81
N VAL A 52 8.26 -4.87 -0.63
CA VAL A 52 7.45 -4.42 0.51
C VAL A 52 8.22 -3.33 1.23
N VAL A 53 7.61 -2.15 1.38
CA VAL A 53 8.16 -1.03 2.14
C VAL A 53 7.72 -1.12 3.60
N LEU A 54 6.43 -1.45 3.81
CA LEU A 54 5.82 -1.64 5.12
C LEU A 54 4.71 -2.68 5.00
N ASP A 55 4.59 -3.57 5.97
CA ASP A 55 3.53 -4.55 6.08
C ASP A 55 2.83 -4.45 7.44
N ASN A 56 1.86 -5.35 7.67
CA ASN A 56 1.06 -5.38 8.89
C ASN A 56 0.32 -4.07 9.13
N LEU A 57 -0.29 -3.52 8.07
CA LEU A 57 -1.21 -2.40 8.13
C LEU A 57 -2.65 -2.90 8.14
N TYR A 58 -3.52 -2.23 8.87
CA TYR A 58 -4.96 -2.47 8.83
C TYR A 58 -5.57 -1.72 7.64
N PHE A 59 -5.91 -2.49 6.61
CA PHE A 59 -6.58 -2.00 5.41
C PHE A 59 -5.92 -0.74 4.82
N ALA A 60 -4.69 -0.89 4.31
CA ALA A 60 -3.92 0.20 3.75
C ALA A 60 -4.65 0.85 2.56
N ASN A 61 -5.20 2.05 2.77
CA ASN A 61 -6.14 2.67 1.83
C ASN A 61 -5.53 3.83 1.05
N GLY A 62 -4.66 4.62 1.69
CA GLY A 62 -4.09 5.83 1.10
C GLY A 62 -2.56 5.84 1.15
N VAL A 63 -1.92 6.47 0.16
CA VAL A 63 -0.48 6.76 0.18
C VAL A 63 -0.20 8.15 -0.38
N ALA A 64 0.75 8.87 0.23
CA ALA A 64 1.29 10.11 -0.28
C ALA A 64 2.77 10.26 0.07
N LEU A 65 3.57 10.77 -0.87
CA LEU A 65 4.94 11.18 -0.61
C LEU A 65 4.96 12.63 -0.10
N SER A 66 5.84 12.90 0.86
CA SER A 66 6.20 14.26 1.23
C SER A 66 6.78 15.01 0.03
N ARG A 67 6.67 16.36 0.04
CA ARG A 67 7.17 17.22 -1.04
C ARG A 67 8.65 16.97 -1.36
N ASP A 68 9.46 16.80 -0.32
CA ASP A 68 10.90 16.58 -0.43
C ASP A 68 11.25 15.08 -0.52
N GLN A 69 10.25 14.20 -0.37
CA GLN A 69 10.33 12.74 -0.42
C GLN A 69 11.18 12.09 0.69
N ASP A 70 11.32 12.76 1.83
CA ASP A 70 12.03 12.22 2.99
C ASP A 70 11.18 11.24 3.81
N PHE A 71 9.86 11.28 3.62
CA PHE A 71 8.92 10.32 4.20
C PHE A 71 7.72 10.06 3.29
N VAL A 72 7.04 8.95 3.58
CA VAL A 72 5.76 8.52 3.00
C VAL A 72 4.71 8.47 4.10
N VAL A 73 3.50 8.92 3.80
CA VAL A 73 2.32 8.80 4.67
C VAL A 73 1.43 7.70 4.11
N VAL A 74 0.95 6.82 4.99
CA VAL A 74 -0.03 5.79 4.65
C VAL A 74 -1.26 5.95 5.54
N CYS A 75 -2.44 5.64 5.00
CA CYS A 75 -3.69 5.64 5.77
C CYS A 75 -4.16 4.22 6.04
N GLU A 76 -4.49 3.93 7.31
CA GLU A 76 -5.17 2.71 7.76
C GLU A 76 -6.64 3.03 8.07
N THR A 77 -7.56 2.18 7.64
CA THR A 77 -9.01 2.47 7.78
C THR A 77 -9.62 1.93 9.07
N TRP A 78 -9.15 0.81 9.62
CA TRP A 78 -9.65 0.23 10.87
C TRP A 78 -8.54 -0.41 11.70
#